data_AF-A0AAV5MZB8-F1
#
_entry.id   AF-A0AAV5MZB8-F1
#
_cell.length_a   1.000
_cell.length_b   1.000
_cell.length_c   1.000
_cell.angle_alpha   90.00
_cell.angle_beta   90.00
_cell.angle_gamma   90.00
#
_symmetry.space_group_name_H-M   'P 1'
#
loop_
_entity.id
_entity.type
_entity.pdbx_description
1 polymer ?
#
loop_
_entity_poly.entity_id
_entity_poly.type
_entity_poly.pdbx_seq_one_letter_code
_entity_poly.pdbx_strand_id
1 'polypeptide(L)'
;MLEADLIDYRYFIPWCDDVILRKDTPPDWILELATEEFQPDAISIVCTYAYSEPFIEFLGTTEFYVACLFLKYRIGQISWATFLGKAGSYTDAYQDSVDCSYFFCMLNDIEATESDRNLAGVQVEDVVSHFAHAIDEAKVVYNFFLHYFRQNKNAKAE
;
A
#
# COMPACT_ATOMS: atom_id res chain seq x y z
N MET A 1 -0.51 3.33 1.64
CA MET A 1 -0.59 2.80 0.26
C MET A 1 0.69 3.01 -0.54
N LEU A 2 1.25 4.23 -0.59
CA LEU A 2 2.55 4.49 -1.20
C LEU A 2 3.69 3.71 -0.50
N GLU A 3 3.74 3.71 0.83
CA GLU A 3 4.75 2.93 1.58
C GLU A 3 4.73 1.43 1.29
N ALA A 4 3.53 0.86 1.10
CA ALA A 4 3.37 -0.54 0.72
C ALA A 4 3.60 -0.77 -0.79
N ASP A 5 3.82 0.30 -1.56
CA ASP A 5 3.96 0.28 -3.02
C ASP A 5 2.72 -0.32 -3.71
N LEU A 6 1.54 -0.20 -3.07
CA LEU A 6 0.25 -0.62 -3.65
C LEU A 6 -0.19 0.37 -4.74
N ILE A 7 0.24 1.62 -4.57
CA ILE A 7 0.17 2.69 -5.56
C ILE A 7 1.62 3.11 -5.82
N ASP A 8 2.00 3.14 -7.08
CA ASP A 8 3.33 3.52 -7.57
C ASP A 8 3.21 4.61 -8.65
N TYR A 9 4.34 5.00 -9.23
CA TYR A 9 4.43 6.08 -10.22
C TYR A 9 3.49 5.90 -11.42
N ARG A 10 3.22 4.65 -11.83
CA ARG A 10 2.30 4.33 -12.93
C ARG A 10 0.86 4.71 -12.62
N TYR A 11 0.55 4.89 -11.34
CA TYR A 11 -0.74 5.30 -10.85
C TYR A 11 -0.80 6.79 -10.51
N PHE A 12 0.19 7.30 -9.75
CA PHE A 12 0.12 8.68 -9.27
C PHE A 12 0.56 9.71 -10.31
N ILE A 13 1.47 9.41 -11.25
CA ILE A 13 1.87 10.37 -12.29
C ILE A 13 0.68 10.75 -13.19
N PRO A 14 -0.11 9.80 -13.74
CA PRO A 14 -1.28 10.16 -14.55
C PRO A 14 -2.35 10.94 -13.78
N TRP A 15 -2.41 10.75 -12.46
CA TRP A 15 -3.27 11.54 -11.58
C TRP A 15 -2.73 12.96 -11.41
N CYS A 16 -1.43 13.14 -11.15
CA CYS A 16 -0.79 14.45 -11.08
C CYS A 16 -0.98 15.23 -12.40
N ASP A 17 -0.75 14.59 -13.55
CA ASP A 17 -0.94 15.20 -14.87
C ASP A 17 -2.36 15.76 -15.04
N ASP A 18 -3.36 15.00 -14.60
CA ASP A 18 -4.76 15.40 -14.67
C ASP A 18 -5.08 16.57 -13.72
N VAL A 19 -4.50 16.59 -12.53
CA VAL A 19 -4.60 17.72 -11.59
C VAL A 19 -3.96 18.98 -12.18
N ILE A 20 -2.78 18.84 -12.80
CA ILE A 20 -2.05 19.94 -13.46
C ILE A 20 -2.88 20.53 -14.62
N LEU A 21 -3.52 19.69 -15.42
CA LEU A 21 -4.35 20.14 -16.54
C LEU A 21 -5.63 20.87 -16.09
N ARG A 22 -6.20 20.51 -14.94
CA ARG A 22 -7.47 21.06 -14.44
C ARG A 22 -7.33 22.31 -13.58
N LYS A 23 -6.13 22.60 -13.08
CA LYS A 23 -5.88 23.73 -12.17
C LYS A 23 -5.01 24.77 -12.86
N ASP A 24 -5.45 26.02 -12.87
CA ASP A 24 -4.63 27.14 -13.35
C ASP A 24 -3.32 27.30 -12.54
N THR A 25 -3.38 26.95 -11.26
CA THR A 25 -2.25 26.93 -10.32
C THR A 25 -2.25 25.61 -9.53
N PRO A 26 -1.61 24.54 -10.03
CA PRO A 26 -1.47 23.30 -9.28
C PRO A 26 -0.54 23.48 -8.06
N PRO A 27 -0.77 22.76 -6.94
CA PRO A 27 0.15 22.77 -5.80
C PRO A 27 1.55 22.28 -6.17
N ASP A 28 2.59 22.85 -5.55
CA ASP A 28 3.99 22.51 -5.86
C ASP A 28 4.31 21.03 -5.66
N TRP A 29 3.79 20.41 -4.59
CA TRP A 29 4.00 18.98 -4.32
C TRP A 29 3.41 18.08 -5.42
N ILE A 30 2.38 18.53 -6.15
CA ILE A 30 1.84 17.79 -7.30
C ILE A 30 2.81 17.86 -8.47
N LEU A 31 3.44 19.01 -8.69
CA LEU A 31 4.45 19.19 -9.74
C LEU A 31 5.69 18.35 -9.48
N GLU A 32 6.17 18.34 -8.23
CA GLU A 32 7.29 17.48 -7.81
C GLU A 32 6.94 16.00 -7.99
N LEU A 33 5.80 15.57 -7.45
CA LEU A 33 5.36 14.18 -7.53
C LEU A 33 5.11 13.72 -8.98
N ALA A 34 4.70 14.61 -9.89
CA ALA A 34 4.50 14.27 -11.31
C ALA A 34 5.79 13.84 -12.02
N THR A 35 6.95 14.20 -11.47
CA THR A 35 8.27 13.91 -12.06
C THR A 35 9.03 12.81 -11.33
N GLU A 36 8.46 12.25 -10.26
CA GLU A 36 9.13 11.30 -9.39
C GLU A 36 8.71 9.85 -9.71
N GLU A 37 9.67 9.01 -10.06
CA GLU A 37 9.45 7.57 -10.29
C GLU A 37 9.97 6.71 -9.12
N PHE A 38 10.86 7.25 -8.30
CA PHE A 38 11.44 6.56 -7.17
C PHE A 38 10.52 6.64 -5.94
N GLN A 39 9.98 5.49 -5.55
CA GLN A 39 8.96 5.38 -4.50
C GLN A 39 9.35 6.04 -3.16
N PRO A 40 10.58 5.90 -2.63
CA PRO A 40 10.97 6.57 -1.39
C PRO A 40 10.91 8.10 -1.48
N ASP A 41 11.29 8.69 -2.61
CA ASP A 41 11.25 10.13 -2.81
C ASP A 41 9.80 10.61 -2.97
N ALA A 42 8.95 9.84 -3.67
CA ALA A 42 7.52 10.10 -3.75
C ALA A 42 6.84 10.09 -2.36
N ILE A 43 7.20 9.14 -1.49
CA ILE A 43 6.73 9.11 -0.09
C ILE A 43 7.21 10.36 0.65
N SER A 44 8.48 10.73 0.49
CA SER A 44 9.07 11.91 1.13
C SER A 44 8.35 13.21 0.73
N ILE A 45 8.05 13.41 -0.56
CA ILE A 45 7.32 14.56 -1.08
C ILE A 45 5.92 14.63 -0.43
N VAL A 46 5.17 13.53 -0.46
CA VAL A 46 3.81 13.48 0.09
C VAL A 46 3.83 13.70 1.60
N CYS A 47 4.74 13.07 2.34
CA CYS A 47 4.87 13.24 3.78
C CYS A 47 5.28 14.67 4.15
N THR A 48 6.22 15.27 3.43
CA THR A 48 6.64 16.66 3.66
C THR A 48 5.46 17.61 3.56
N TYR A 49 4.61 17.43 2.55
CA TYR A 49 3.40 18.24 2.39
C TYR A 49 2.34 17.90 3.45
N ALA A 50 2.02 16.61 3.63
CA ALA A 50 1.00 16.16 4.58
C ALA A 50 1.27 16.66 6.00
N TYR A 51 2.51 16.51 6.47
CA TYR A 51 2.93 16.93 7.81
C TYR A 51 3.41 18.39 7.90
N SER A 52 3.32 19.17 6.81
CA SER A 52 3.61 20.62 6.88
C SER A 52 2.54 21.40 7.65
N GLU A 53 1.33 20.87 7.72
CA GLU A 53 0.21 21.47 8.43
C GLU A 53 0.07 20.83 9.84
N PRO A 54 0.27 21.58 10.93
CA PRO A 54 0.43 21.03 12.28
C PRO A 54 -0.86 20.50 12.94
N PHE A 55 -1.97 20.43 12.18
CA PHE A 55 -3.30 20.12 12.71
C PHE A 55 -3.89 18.79 12.18
N ILE A 56 -3.19 18.10 11.28
CA ILE A 56 -3.67 16.84 10.71
C ILE A 56 -2.83 15.69 11.25
N GLU A 57 -3.42 14.88 12.12
CA GLU A 57 -2.83 13.60 12.52
C GLU A 57 -3.14 12.55 11.45
N PHE A 58 -2.11 12.13 10.71
CA PHE A 58 -2.20 10.98 9.82
C PHE A 58 -1.88 9.72 10.62
N LEU A 59 -2.91 9.08 11.16
CA LEU A 59 -2.78 7.77 11.80
C LEU A 59 -2.66 6.69 10.71
N GLY A 60 -1.45 6.50 10.18
CA GLY A 60 -1.12 5.31 9.42
C GLY A 60 -0.82 4.17 10.41
N THR A 61 -1.76 3.25 10.62
CA THR A 61 -1.50 2.11 11.51
C THR A 61 -0.65 1.06 10.81
N THR A 62 0.19 0.36 11.58
CA THR A 62 0.92 -0.84 11.14
C THR A 62 -0.02 -1.84 10.45
N GLU A 63 -1.23 -2.01 10.98
CA GLU A 63 -2.26 -2.87 10.39
C GLU A 63 -2.70 -2.41 9.00
N PHE A 64 -2.85 -1.09 8.77
CA PHE A 64 -3.22 -0.56 7.45
C PHE A 64 -2.11 -0.80 6.41
N TYR A 65 -0.84 -0.70 6.81
CA TYR A 65 0.28 -1.08 5.95
C TYR A 65 0.23 -2.56 5.58
N VAL A 66 0.04 -3.45 6.57
CA VAL A 66 -0.12 -4.90 6.36
C VAL A 66 -1.30 -5.19 5.42
N ALA A 67 -2.44 -4.52 5.63
CA ALA A 67 -3.60 -4.63 4.77
C ALA A 67 -3.29 -4.23 3.31
N CYS A 68 -2.52 -3.14 3.10
CA CYS A 68 -2.09 -2.75 1.76
C CYS A 68 -1.20 -3.80 1.10
N LEU A 69 -0.25 -4.39 1.84
CA LEU A 69 0.57 -5.51 1.34
C LEU A 69 -0.29 -6.73 1.02
N PHE A 70 -1.28 -7.05 1.86
CA PHE A 70 -2.20 -8.15 1.61
C PHE A 70 -2.98 -7.93 0.30
N LEU A 71 -3.44 -6.70 0.03
CA LEU A 71 -4.07 -6.37 -1.25
C LEU A 71 -3.12 -6.60 -2.43
N LYS A 72 -1.84 -6.22 -2.33
CA LYS A 72 -0.84 -6.53 -3.38
C LYS A 72 -0.69 -8.02 -3.63
N TYR A 73 -0.67 -8.82 -2.56
CA TYR A 73 -0.66 -10.28 -2.67
C TYR A 73 -1.91 -10.78 -3.40
N ARG A 74 -3.10 -10.30 -3.01
CA ARG A 74 -4.38 -10.72 -3.60
C ARG A 74 -4.53 -10.39 -5.08
N ILE A 75 -3.91 -9.31 -5.56
CA ILE A 75 -3.88 -8.96 -6.99
C ILE A 75 -2.68 -9.58 -7.74
N GLY A 76 -1.89 -10.43 -7.08
CA GLY A 76 -0.78 -11.17 -7.69
C GLY A 76 0.50 -10.37 -7.92
N GLN A 77 0.66 -9.20 -7.30
CA GLN A 77 1.88 -8.39 -7.43
C GLN A 77 3.04 -8.88 -6.57
N ILE A 78 2.76 -9.60 -5.48
CA ILE A 78 3.77 -10.21 -4.61
C ILE A 78 3.37 -11.63 -4.25
N SER A 79 4.34 -12.48 -3.95
CA SER A 79 4.10 -13.83 -3.44
C SER A 79 3.68 -13.81 -1.97
N TRP A 80 3.13 -14.92 -1.46
CA TRP A 80 2.79 -15.06 -0.04
C TRP A 80 4.03 -14.93 0.86
N ALA A 81 5.15 -15.55 0.48
CA ALA A 81 6.42 -15.41 1.20
C ALA A 81 6.91 -13.95 1.23
N THR A 82 6.77 -13.23 0.11
CA THR A 82 7.12 -11.79 0.04
C THR A 82 6.19 -10.94 0.92
N PHE A 83 4.90 -11.27 1.01
CA PHE A 83 3.97 -10.62 1.93
C PHE A 83 4.43 -10.80 3.38
N LEU A 84 4.66 -12.04 3.81
CA LEU A 84 5.06 -12.35 5.19
C LEU A 84 6.39 -11.67 5.56
N GLY A 85 7.39 -11.76 4.68
CA GLY A 85 8.69 -11.12 4.93
C GLY A 85 8.58 -9.61 5.07
N LYS A 86 7.85 -8.93 4.18
CA LYS A 86 7.67 -7.47 4.25
C LYS A 86 6.83 -7.04 5.44
N ALA A 87 5.76 -7.77 5.75
CA ALA A 87 4.91 -7.49 6.89
C ALA A 87 5.70 -7.64 8.20
N GLY A 88 6.42 -8.75 8.37
CA GLY A 88 7.30 -9.00 9.51
C GLY A 88 8.33 -7.89 9.71
N SER A 89 9.09 -7.55 8.67
CA SER A 89 10.08 -6.46 8.74
C SER A 89 9.48 -5.10 9.09
N TYR A 90 8.30 -4.78 8.58
CA TYR A 90 7.64 -3.51 8.90
C TYR A 90 7.16 -3.48 10.35
N THR A 91 6.52 -4.55 10.81
CA THR A 91 6.04 -4.64 12.20
C THR A 91 7.16 -4.72 13.24
N ASP A 92 8.35 -5.19 12.85
CA ASP A 92 9.53 -5.17 13.73
C ASP A 92 10.08 -3.74 13.92
N ALA A 93 10.06 -2.94 12.84
CA ALA A 93 10.54 -1.57 12.86
C ALA A 93 9.59 -0.61 13.61
N TYR A 94 8.29 -0.87 13.53
CA TYR A 94 7.23 -0.09 14.18
C TYR A 94 6.59 -0.98 15.24
N GLN A 95 7.08 -0.90 16.48
CA GLN A 95 6.65 -1.69 17.66
C GLN A 95 5.20 -1.39 18.10
N ASP A 96 4.26 -1.44 17.16
CA ASP A 96 2.88 -1.01 17.32
C ASP A 96 1.92 -2.13 16.96
N SER A 97 1.05 -2.47 17.92
CA SER A 97 -0.09 -3.39 17.87
C SER A 97 0.16 -4.87 17.49
N VAL A 98 1.11 -5.19 16.62
CA VAL A 98 1.30 -6.53 16.04
C VAL A 98 2.74 -7.00 16.23
N ASP A 99 2.91 -8.19 16.82
CA ASP A 99 4.21 -8.83 16.98
C ASP A 99 4.74 -9.33 15.63
N CYS A 100 5.97 -8.93 15.25
CA CYS A 100 6.62 -9.36 14.02
C CYS A 100 6.79 -10.89 13.93
N SER A 101 6.85 -11.56 15.08
CA SER A 101 6.88 -13.02 15.19
C SER A 101 5.67 -13.67 14.52
N TYR A 102 4.51 -13.01 14.50
CA TYR A 102 3.31 -13.50 13.82
C TYR A 102 3.59 -13.83 12.35
N PHE A 103 4.29 -12.94 11.63
CA PHE A 103 4.62 -13.14 10.22
C PHE A 103 5.84 -14.05 10.02
N PHE A 104 6.88 -13.88 10.83
CA PHE A 104 8.11 -14.67 10.68
C PHE A 104 7.91 -16.15 11.01
N CYS A 105 7.06 -16.48 11.99
CA CYS A 105 6.68 -17.87 12.25
C CYS A 105 5.99 -18.50 11.03
N MET A 106 5.01 -17.81 10.44
CA MET A 106 4.33 -18.29 9.23
C MET A 106 5.30 -18.47 8.06
N LEU A 107 6.27 -17.56 7.90
CA LEU A 107 7.28 -17.63 6.84
C LEU A 107 8.17 -18.86 7.02
N ASN A 108 8.64 -19.11 8.24
CA ASN A 108 9.46 -20.27 8.57
C ASN A 108 8.70 -21.58 8.28
N ASP A 109 7.40 -21.64 8.57
CA ASP A 109 6.59 -22.84 8.31
C ASP A 109 6.49 -23.15 6.81
N ILE A 110 6.37 -22.12 5.95
CA ILE A 110 6.36 -22.29 4.49
C ILE A 110 7.72 -22.78 3.97
N GLU A 111 8.80 -22.19 4.48
CA GLU A 111 10.16 -22.55 4.09
C GLU A 111 10.50 -23.99 4.51
N ALA A 112 10.02 -24.43 5.66
CA ALA A 112 10.22 -25.79 6.17
C ALA A 112 9.41 -26.86 5.41
N THR A 113 8.30 -26.50 4.78
CA THR A 113 7.36 -27.43 4.12
C THR A 113 7.49 -27.46 2.59
N GLU A 114 8.54 -26.85 2.01
CA GLU A 114 8.73 -26.70 0.56
C GLU A 114 7.48 -26.13 -0.16
N SER A 115 6.83 -25.12 0.44
CA SER A 115 5.65 -24.46 -0.13
C SER A 115 4.41 -25.34 -0.30
N ASP A 116 4.00 -26.04 0.77
CA ASP A 116 2.68 -26.69 0.82
C ASP A 116 1.55 -25.66 0.63
N ARG A 117 0.80 -25.79 -0.48
CA ARG A 117 -0.31 -24.90 -0.82
C ARG A 117 -1.46 -24.96 0.19
N ASN A 118 -1.62 -26.07 0.90
CA ASN A 118 -2.66 -26.20 1.92
C ASN A 118 -2.33 -25.34 3.15
N LEU A 119 -1.07 -25.32 3.56
CA LEU A 119 -0.59 -24.48 4.66
C LEU A 119 -0.78 -22.99 4.34
N ALA A 120 -0.39 -22.57 3.14
CA ALA A 120 -0.57 -21.18 2.71
C ALA A 120 -2.04 -20.75 2.71
N GLY A 121 -2.96 -21.64 2.31
CA GLY A 121 -4.40 -21.37 2.38
C GLY A 121 -4.89 -21.09 3.79
N VAL A 122 -4.48 -21.91 4.76
CA VAL A 122 -4.84 -21.74 6.18
C VAL A 122 -4.27 -20.43 6.74
N GLN A 123 -3.01 -20.12 6.45
CA GLN A 123 -2.39 -18.86 6.90
C GLN A 123 -3.05 -17.62 6.28
N VAL A 124 -3.50 -17.71 5.03
CA VAL A 124 -4.26 -16.62 4.38
C VAL A 124 -5.59 -16.39 5.10
N GLU A 125 -6.31 -17.45 5.47
CA GLU A 125 -7.56 -17.32 6.23
C GLU A 125 -7.32 -16.69 7.62
N ASP A 126 -6.24 -17.09 8.30
CA ASP A 126 -5.85 -16.53 9.58
C ASP A 126 -5.55 -15.02 9.48
N VAL A 127 -4.75 -14.60 8.49
CA VAL A 127 -4.47 -13.18 8.22
C VAL A 127 -5.74 -12.41 7.86
N VAL A 128 -6.65 -12.98 7.07
CA VAL A 128 -7.93 -12.32 6.76
C VAL A 128 -8.77 -12.10 8.02
N SER A 129 -8.80 -13.09 8.92
CA SER A 129 -9.53 -12.97 10.19
C SER A 129 -8.89 -11.94 11.11
N HIS A 130 -7.56 -11.99 11.27
CA HIS A 130 -6.82 -11.11 12.17
C HIS A 130 -6.86 -9.63 11.73
N PHE A 131 -6.76 -9.37 10.42
CA PHE A 131 -6.69 -8.02 9.84
C PHE A 131 -7.99 -7.59 9.15
N ALA A 132 -9.13 -8.22 9.44
CA ALA A 132 -10.39 -8.02 8.70
C ALA A 132 -10.77 -6.53 8.56
N HIS A 133 -10.70 -5.78 9.66
CA HIS A 133 -11.02 -4.35 9.69
C HIS A 133 -10.08 -3.53 8.80
N ALA A 134 -8.77 -3.65 9.00
CA ALA A 134 -7.77 -2.91 8.23
C ALA A 134 -7.80 -3.28 6.73
N ILE A 135 -8.04 -4.55 6.42
CA ILE A 135 -8.22 -5.04 5.05
C ILE A 135 -9.44 -4.38 4.41
N ASP A 136 -10.58 -4.32 5.10
CA ASP A 136 -11.79 -3.71 4.55
C ASP A 136 -11.65 -2.20 4.38
N GLU A 137 -11.02 -1.52 5.33
CA GLU A 137 -10.67 -0.10 5.21
C GLU A 137 -9.77 0.15 3.99
N ALA A 138 -8.66 -0.61 3.87
CA ALA A 138 -7.74 -0.49 2.74
C ALA A 138 -8.44 -0.77 1.40
N LYS A 139 -9.36 -1.75 1.34
CA LYS A 139 -10.16 -2.02 0.13
C LYS A 139 -11.04 -0.84 -0.25
N VAL A 140 -11.71 -0.20 0.71
CA VAL A 140 -12.58 0.96 0.43
C VAL A 140 -11.77 2.08 -0.21
N VAL A 141 -10.64 2.45 0.39
CA VAL A 141 -9.76 3.50 -0.14
C VAL A 141 -9.18 3.10 -1.49
N TYR A 142 -8.75 1.84 -1.65
CA TYR A 142 -8.14 1.37 -2.89
C TYR A 142 -9.15 1.29 -4.04
N ASN A 143 -10.39 0.86 -3.76
CA ASN A 143 -11.45 0.82 -4.75
C ASN A 143 -11.86 2.22 -5.21
N PHE A 144 -11.92 3.19 -4.28
CA PHE A 144 -12.13 4.59 -4.63
C PHE A 144 -11.05 5.08 -5.58
N PHE A 145 -9.79 4.81 -5.26
CA PHE A 145 -8.65 5.16 -6.10
C PHE A 145 -8.71 4.49 -7.49
N LEU A 146 -9.00 3.19 -7.56
CA LEU A 146 -9.12 2.46 -8.82
C LEU A 146 -10.28 2.97 -9.68
N HIS A 147 -11.41 3.33 -9.07
CA HIS A 147 -12.55 3.90 -9.79
C HIS A 147 -12.16 5.20 -10.48
N TYR A 148 -11.53 6.11 -9.73
CA TYR A 148 -10.98 7.35 -10.26
C TYR A 148 -10.00 7.09 -11.42
N PHE A 149 -9.05 6.18 -11.22
CA PHE A 149 -8.00 5.91 -12.20
C PHE A 149 -8.57 5.31 -13.51
N ARG A 150 -9.60 4.44 -13.41
CA ARG A 150 -10.26 3.84 -14.57
C ARG A 150 -11.06 4.84 -15.38
N GLN A 151 -11.79 5.76 -14.72
CA GLN A 151 -12.54 6.80 -15.42
C GLN A 151 -11.63 7.72 -16.23
N ASN A 152 -10.50 8.13 -15.65
CA ASN A 152 -9.57 9.03 -16.33
C ASN A 152 -8.78 8.34 -17.46
N LYS A 153 -8.55 7.03 -17.40
CA LYS A 153 -7.99 6.28 -18.54
C LYS A 153 -8.94 6.23 -19.74
N ASN A 154 -10.24 6.06 -19.50
CA ASN A 154 -11.23 6.03 -20.56
C ASN A 154 -11.47 7.41 -21.19
N ALA A 155 -11.39 8.49 -20.40
CA ALA A 155 -11.53 9.87 -20.89
C ALA A 155 -10.36 10.35 -21.77
N LYS A 156 -9.17 9.71 -21.69
CA LYS A 156 -7.99 10.03 -22.52
C LYS A 156 -7.93 9.22 -23.83
N ALA A 157 -8.89 8.32 -24.09
CA ALA A 157 -8.93 7.46 -25.28
C ALA A 157 -9.97 7.87 -26.34
N GLU A 158 -10.65 9.01 -26.13
CA GLU A 158 -11.56 9.68 -27.07
C GLU A 158 -10.94 10.98 -27.60
#